data_AF-A0A382NU22-F1
#
_entry.id   AF-A0A382NU22-F1
#
_cell.length_a   1.000
_cell.length_b   1.000
_cell.length_c   1.000
_cell.angle_alpha   90.00
_cell.angle_beta   90.00
_cell.angle_gamma   90.00
#
_symmetry.space_group_name_H-M   'P 1'
#
loop_
_entity.id
_entity.type
_entity.pdbx_description
1 polymer ?
#
loop_
_entity_poly.entity_id
_entity_poly.type
_entity_poly.pdbx_seq_one_letter_code
_entity_poly.pdbx_strand_id
1 'polypeptide(L)'
;MILSENDSIISFIKFLKDKYGLICDFSKNKIRIDKKFKLIFQEKKGKRKKEKLSLSILDNTRIEEIENFFKLFQIAIVLKNKNGFKVSSNKTVLEASIVEKIEAQSIDNDIQTIVAIAKNPFYSEKDWIKRILGDAIYRSKDNEDKEKIINCIVLLCNMGKFENPYLIDIIKLVSKSREDYLRLVHLLTDENNTHLNLIKKVEFFINNEFTIK
;
A
#
# COMPACT_ATOMS: atom_id res chain seq x y z
N MET A 1 9.65 -4.61 -20.16
CA MET A 1 10.00 -5.88 -19.48
C MET A 1 9.29 -7.01 -20.20
N ILE A 2 9.88 -8.21 -20.28
CA ILE A 2 9.15 -9.41 -20.69
C ILE A 2 8.85 -10.20 -19.42
N LEU A 3 7.58 -10.53 -19.19
CA LEU A 3 7.12 -11.39 -18.10
C LEU A 3 6.72 -12.73 -18.68
N SER A 4 7.30 -13.81 -18.19
CA SER A 4 7.09 -15.16 -18.69
C SER A 4 6.84 -16.17 -17.57
N GLU A 5 6.47 -17.39 -17.95
CA GLU A 5 6.37 -18.50 -17.00
C GLU A 5 7.70 -18.71 -16.26
N ASN A 6 7.63 -19.00 -14.95
CA ASN A 6 8.77 -19.13 -14.03
C ASN A 6 9.51 -17.83 -13.66
N ASP A 7 9.12 -16.68 -14.20
CA ASP A 7 9.67 -15.40 -13.74
C ASP A 7 9.19 -15.07 -12.32
N SER A 8 10.04 -14.34 -11.61
CA SER A 8 9.70 -13.82 -10.28
C SER A 8 8.65 -12.71 -10.42
N ILE A 9 7.49 -12.91 -9.80
CA ILE A 9 6.46 -11.87 -9.74
C ILE A 9 6.98 -10.63 -9.01
N ILE A 10 7.87 -10.79 -8.04
CA ILE A 10 8.45 -9.65 -7.31
C ILE A 10 9.23 -8.73 -8.26
N SER A 11 9.97 -9.28 -9.22
CA SER A 11 10.67 -8.48 -10.23
C SER A 11 9.70 -7.68 -11.09
N PHE A 12 8.55 -8.27 -11.44
CA PHE A 12 7.50 -7.59 -12.18
C PHE A 12 6.82 -6.48 -11.37
N ILE A 13 6.47 -6.75 -10.11
CA ILE A 13 5.89 -5.75 -9.20
C ILE A 13 6.85 -4.57 -9.08
N LYS A 14 8.13 -4.86 -8.84
CA LYS A 14 9.17 -3.84 -8.72
C LYS A 14 9.32 -3.04 -10.02
N PHE A 15 9.33 -3.70 -11.18
CA PHE A 15 9.39 -3.02 -12.47
C PHE A 15 8.21 -2.07 -12.70
N LEU A 16 6.98 -2.53 -12.46
CA LEU A 16 5.78 -1.69 -12.62
C LEU A 16 5.80 -0.48 -11.68
N LYS A 17 6.25 -0.70 -10.45
CA LYS A 17 6.41 0.36 -9.45
C LYS A 17 7.48 1.37 -9.87
N ASP A 18 8.70 0.90 -10.15
CA ASP A 18 9.86 1.76 -10.39
C ASP A 18 9.70 2.53 -11.71
N LYS A 19 9.15 1.90 -12.75
CA LYS A 19 9.00 2.53 -14.08
C LYS A 19 7.70 3.34 -14.21
N TYR A 20 6.58 2.85 -13.68
CA TYR A 20 5.26 3.43 -13.95
C TYR A 20 4.53 3.92 -12.69
N GLY A 21 5.11 3.76 -11.49
CA GLY A 21 4.45 4.12 -10.24
C GLY A 21 3.16 3.31 -9.99
N LEU A 22 3.03 2.13 -10.59
CA LEU A 22 1.85 1.27 -10.45
C LEU A 22 2.03 0.27 -9.31
N ILE A 23 0.94 0.05 -8.58
CA ILE A 23 0.88 -0.86 -7.44
C ILE A 23 0.06 -2.08 -7.83
N CYS A 24 0.59 -3.27 -7.55
CA CYS A 24 -0.11 -4.52 -7.77
C CYS A 24 -0.83 -4.96 -6.48
N ASP A 25 -2.16 -4.95 -6.51
CA ASP A 25 -3.01 -5.47 -5.45
C ASP A 25 -3.47 -6.90 -5.80
N PHE A 26 -3.07 -7.83 -4.96
CA PHE A 26 -3.38 -9.26 -5.07
C PHE A 26 -4.27 -9.74 -3.91
N SER A 27 -4.88 -8.83 -3.13
CA SER A 27 -5.67 -9.14 -1.94
C SER A 27 -6.84 -10.11 -2.17
N LYS A 28 -7.32 -10.21 -3.42
CA LYS A 28 -8.37 -11.16 -3.81
C LYS A 28 -7.91 -12.62 -3.90
N ASN A 29 -6.61 -12.88 -3.81
CA ASN A 29 -6.05 -14.23 -3.89
C ASN A 29 -5.84 -14.82 -2.49
N LYS A 30 -6.12 -16.12 -2.32
CA LYS A 30 -5.73 -16.90 -1.13
C LYS A 30 -4.31 -17.48 -1.25
N ILE A 31 -3.43 -16.79 -1.98
CA ILE A 31 -2.09 -17.27 -2.32
C ILE A 31 -1.09 -16.39 -1.56
N ARG A 32 0.06 -16.93 -1.14
CA ARG A 32 1.19 -16.16 -0.58
C ARG A 32 2.26 -15.99 -1.67
N ILE A 33 2.52 -14.76 -2.11
CA ILE A 33 3.56 -14.36 -3.06
C ILE A 33 4.75 -13.90 -2.21
N ASP A 34 5.78 -14.72 -2.14
CA ASP A 34 7.06 -14.38 -1.52
C ASP A 34 8.16 -14.24 -2.59
N LYS A 35 9.41 -14.03 -2.16
CA LYS A 35 10.56 -13.87 -3.05
C LYS A 35 10.79 -15.07 -3.99
N LYS A 36 10.29 -16.26 -3.63
CA LYS A 36 10.41 -17.49 -4.41
C LYS A 36 9.18 -17.76 -5.27
N PHE A 37 8.15 -16.93 -5.18
CA PHE A 37 6.93 -17.12 -5.94
C PHE A 37 7.19 -16.94 -7.44
N LYS A 38 6.84 -17.98 -8.19
CA LYS A 38 6.96 -18.06 -9.63
C LYS A 38 5.58 -18.24 -10.24
N LEU A 39 5.36 -17.66 -11.42
CA LEU A 39 4.18 -17.95 -12.22
C LEU A 39 4.29 -19.39 -12.75
N ILE A 40 3.45 -20.28 -12.22
CA ILE A 40 3.38 -21.68 -12.64
C ILE A 40 2.02 -21.87 -13.29
N PHE A 41 2.01 -22.29 -14.56
CA PHE A 41 0.77 -22.54 -15.28
C PHE A 41 0.08 -23.78 -14.69
N GLN A 42 -1.20 -23.66 -14.33
CA GLN A 42 -2.01 -24.83 -14.00
C GLN A 42 -2.63 -25.37 -15.29
N GLU A 43 -2.07 -26.46 -15.82
CA GLU A 43 -2.67 -27.16 -16.95
C GLU A 43 -4.08 -27.64 -16.56
N LYS A 44 -5.12 -27.07 -17.19
CA LYS A 44 -6.42 -27.71 -17.21
C LYS A 44 -6.27 -29.02 -17.99
N LYS A 45 -6.58 -30.15 -17.35
CA LYS A 45 -6.60 -31.48 -17.99
C LYS A 45 -7.37 -31.39 -19.31
N GLY A 46 -6.67 -31.48 -20.44
CA GLY A 46 -7.26 -31.48 -21.77
C GLY A 46 -6.68 -30.41 -22.71
N LYS A 47 -5.66 -30.83 -23.47
CA LYS A 47 -5.21 -30.27 -24.76
C LYS A 47 -4.98 -28.74 -24.82
N ARG A 48 -3.74 -28.33 -24.62
CA ARG A 48 -3.06 -27.32 -25.45
C ARG A 48 -1.55 -27.60 -25.45
N LYS A 49 -0.89 -27.44 -26.60
CA LYS A 49 0.58 -27.43 -26.71
C LYS A 49 1.12 -26.37 -25.73
N LYS A 50 2.24 -26.67 -25.06
CA LYS A 50 3.03 -25.69 -24.29
C LYS A 50 3.54 -24.59 -25.22
N GLU A 51 2.69 -23.61 -25.53
CA GLU A 51 3.17 -22.32 -26.00
C GLU A 51 3.79 -21.61 -24.80
N LYS A 52 5.04 -21.18 -24.94
CA LYS A 52 5.69 -20.33 -23.93
C LYS A 52 4.83 -19.09 -23.75
N LEU A 53 4.15 -18.98 -22.61
CA LEU A 53 3.34 -17.81 -22.29
C LEU A 53 4.25 -16.70 -21.80
N SER A 54 4.33 -15.63 -22.59
CA SER A 54 5.06 -14.41 -22.24
C SER A 54 4.26 -13.18 -22.61
N LEU A 55 4.29 -12.15 -21.75
CA LEU A 55 3.75 -10.84 -21.97
C LEU A 55 4.89 -9.82 -22.04
N SER A 56 4.96 -9.05 -23.12
CA SER A 56 5.86 -7.90 -23.21
C SER A 56 5.15 -6.66 -22.71
N ILE A 57 5.70 -6.04 -21.67
CA ILE A 57 5.19 -4.82 -21.07
C ILE A 57 5.96 -3.62 -21.63
N LEU A 58 5.25 -2.85 -22.43
CA LEU A 58 5.64 -1.62 -23.09
C LEU A 58 4.70 -0.49 -22.63
N ASP A 59 5.03 0.75 -22.94
CA ASP A 59 4.29 1.92 -22.46
C ASP A 59 2.82 1.93 -22.93
N ASN A 60 2.53 1.34 -24.08
CA ASN A 60 1.20 1.20 -24.67
C ASN A 60 0.46 -0.09 -24.27
N THR A 61 1.07 -0.97 -23.47
CA THR A 61 0.39 -2.19 -22.97
C THR A 61 -0.82 -1.79 -22.14
N ARG A 62 -1.99 -2.35 -22.44
CA ARG A 62 -3.20 -2.08 -21.67
C ARG A 62 -3.17 -2.80 -20.32
N ILE A 63 -3.78 -2.18 -19.32
CA ILE A 63 -3.98 -2.77 -17.99
C ILE A 63 -4.72 -4.11 -18.10
N GLU A 64 -5.73 -4.20 -18.96
CA GLU A 64 -6.45 -5.45 -19.23
C GLU A 64 -5.54 -6.60 -19.69
N GLU A 65 -4.52 -6.33 -20.51
CA GLU A 65 -3.61 -7.38 -21.00
C GLU A 65 -2.82 -8.01 -19.84
N ILE A 66 -2.38 -7.17 -18.90
CA ILE A 66 -1.72 -7.62 -17.67
C ILE A 66 -2.71 -8.43 -16.82
N GLU A 67 -3.91 -7.91 -16.58
CA GLU A 67 -4.93 -8.61 -15.80
C GLU A 67 -5.28 -9.99 -16.40
N ASN A 68 -5.43 -10.05 -17.72
CA ASN A 68 -5.73 -11.29 -18.44
C ASN A 68 -4.56 -12.27 -18.43
N PHE A 69 -3.31 -11.79 -18.50
CA PHE A 69 -2.14 -12.65 -18.35
C PHE A 69 -2.11 -13.34 -16.98
N PHE A 70 -2.36 -12.62 -15.89
CA PHE A 70 -2.41 -13.21 -14.55
C PHE A 70 -3.59 -14.19 -14.36
N LYS A 71 -4.73 -13.97 -15.03
CA LYS A 71 -5.85 -14.93 -15.04
C LYS A 71 -5.46 -16.30 -15.60
N LEU A 72 -4.50 -16.37 -16.53
CA LEU A 72 -3.97 -17.65 -17.05
C LEU A 72 -3.35 -18.51 -15.94
N PHE A 73 -2.89 -17.88 -14.87
CA PHE A 73 -2.30 -18.52 -13.69
C PHE A 73 -3.28 -18.62 -12.52
N GLN A 74 -4.58 -18.33 -12.74
CA GLN A 74 -5.61 -18.24 -11.71
C GLN A 74 -5.30 -17.19 -10.62
N ILE A 75 -4.58 -16.14 -10.98
CA ILE A 75 -4.26 -15.03 -10.08
C ILE A 75 -5.08 -13.82 -10.50
N ALA A 76 -5.82 -13.24 -9.55
CA ALA A 76 -6.50 -11.97 -9.73
C ALA A 76 -5.55 -10.83 -9.34
N ILE A 77 -5.18 -9.98 -10.29
CA ILE A 77 -4.42 -8.76 -10.03
C ILE A 77 -5.33 -7.54 -10.23
N VAL A 78 -5.20 -6.55 -9.37
CA VAL A 78 -5.78 -5.21 -9.56
C VAL A 78 -4.62 -4.22 -9.58
N LEU A 79 -4.49 -3.46 -10.67
CA LEU A 79 -3.49 -2.40 -10.76
C LEU A 79 -4.06 -1.10 -10.19
N LYS A 80 -3.29 -0.48 -9.30
CA LYS A 80 -3.57 0.81 -8.69
C LYS A 80 -2.53 1.82 -9.14
N ASN A 81 -2.93 3.07 -9.30
CA ASN A 81 -2.00 4.14 -9.55
C ASN A 81 -1.18 4.44 -8.29
N LYS A 82 -0.29 5.40 -8.43
CA LYS A 82 0.53 5.87 -7.34
C LYS A 82 -0.34 6.33 -6.16
N ASN A 83 -1.44 7.04 -6.36
CA ASN A 83 -2.30 7.42 -5.23
C ASN A 83 -3.17 6.26 -4.68
N GLY A 84 -2.97 5.03 -5.16
CA GLY A 84 -3.62 3.81 -4.74
C GLY A 84 -5.06 3.63 -5.25
N PHE A 85 -5.49 4.45 -6.19
CA PHE A 85 -6.76 4.28 -6.89
C PHE A 85 -6.65 3.19 -7.94
N LYS A 86 -7.69 2.36 -8.06
CA LYS A 86 -7.78 1.37 -9.12
C LYS A 86 -7.71 2.06 -10.48
N VAL A 87 -6.83 1.57 -11.34
CA VAL A 87 -6.72 2.02 -12.73
C VAL A 87 -7.77 1.32 -13.59
N SER A 88 -8.36 2.03 -14.54
CA SER A 88 -9.25 1.44 -15.54
C SER A 88 -8.48 0.46 -16.44
N SER A 89 -9.08 -0.71 -16.70
CA SER A 89 -8.51 -1.76 -17.55
C SER A 89 -8.25 -1.31 -18.99
N ASN A 90 -8.95 -0.26 -19.45
CA ASN A 90 -8.82 0.28 -20.81
C ASN A 90 -7.63 1.22 -20.99
N LYS A 91 -7.03 1.71 -19.90
CA LYS A 91 -5.85 2.58 -19.95
C LYS A 91 -4.60 1.76 -20.28
N THR A 92 -3.63 2.41 -20.90
CA THR A 92 -2.27 1.90 -21.03
C THR A 92 -1.49 2.05 -19.72
N VAL A 93 -0.41 1.31 -19.53
CA VAL A 93 0.47 1.46 -18.34
C VAL A 93 1.07 2.87 -18.24
N LEU A 94 1.33 3.53 -19.37
CA LEU A 94 1.79 4.93 -19.37
C LEU A 94 0.68 5.89 -18.93
N GLU A 95 -0.52 5.78 -19.49
CA GLU A 95 -1.66 6.62 -19.06
C GLU A 95 -2.01 6.39 -17.59
N ALA A 96 -1.89 5.15 -17.13
CA ALA A 96 -2.10 4.76 -15.74
C ALA A 96 -1.08 5.39 -14.77
N SER A 97 0.13 5.66 -15.25
CA SER A 97 1.20 6.32 -14.49
C SER A 97 0.96 7.81 -14.32
N ILE A 98 0.18 8.41 -15.21
CA ILE A 98 -0.18 9.83 -15.14
C ILE A 98 -1.19 9.99 -14.00
N VAL A 99 -0.82 10.85 -13.05
CA VAL A 99 -1.73 11.26 -11.99
C VAL A 99 -2.75 12.18 -12.62
N GLU A 100 -3.92 11.66 -12.94
CA GLU A 100 -5.06 12.52 -13.16
C GLU A 100 -5.23 13.41 -11.93
N LYS A 101 -5.49 14.71 -12.15
CA LYS A 101 -5.94 15.61 -11.09
C LYS A 101 -7.19 14.99 -10.50
N ILE A 102 -7.02 14.28 -9.39
CA ILE A 102 -8.12 13.63 -8.68
C ILE A 102 -9.00 14.76 -8.18
N GLU A 103 -10.29 14.68 -8.49
CA GLU A 103 -11.33 15.48 -7.85
C GLU A 103 -11.14 15.47 -6.34
N ALA A 104 -11.48 16.56 -5.65
CA ALA A 104 -11.23 16.81 -4.23
C ALA A 104 -11.08 15.52 -3.40
N GLN A 105 -9.82 15.13 -3.17
CA GLN A 105 -9.47 13.84 -2.60
C GLN A 105 -9.91 13.81 -1.14
N SER A 106 -10.91 12.99 -0.81
CA SER A 106 -11.41 12.84 0.56
C SER A 106 -10.44 12.01 1.41
N ILE A 107 -10.39 12.33 2.70
CA ILE A 107 -9.56 11.60 3.66
C ILE A 107 -9.99 10.15 3.79
N ASP A 108 -11.29 9.86 3.61
CA ASP A 108 -11.82 8.49 3.61
C ASP A 108 -11.17 7.62 2.52
N ASN A 109 -10.97 8.17 1.31
CA ASN A 109 -10.32 7.46 0.21
C ASN A 109 -8.84 7.19 0.49
N ASP A 110 -8.14 8.16 1.10
CA ASP A 110 -6.74 8.00 1.50
C ASP A 110 -6.59 6.89 2.55
N ILE A 111 -7.48 6.87 3.54
CA ILE A 111 -7.47 5.84 4.59
C ILE A 111 -7.77 4.46 4.03
N GLN A 112 -8.80 4.33 3.18
CA GLN A 112 -9.10 3.05 2.52
C GLN A 112 -7.89 2.54 1.72
N THR A 113 -7.20 3.46 1.05
CA THR A 113 -5.99 3.14 0.29
C THR A 113 -4.86 2.68 1.19
N ILE A 114 -4.55 3.42 2.26
CA ILE A 114 -3.52 3.06 3.24
C ILE A 114 -3.80 1.67 3.82
N VAL A 115 -5.05 1.42 4.22
CA VAL A 115 -5.46 0.13 4.79
C VAL A 115 -5.33 -0.99 3.77
N ALA A 116 -5.69 -0.77 2.51
CA ALA A 116 -5.53 -1.77 1.45
C ALA A 116 -4.05 -2.10 1.21
N ILE A 117 -3.18 -1.09 1.17
CA ILE A 117 -1.73 -1.27 1.02
C ILE A 117 -1.16 -2.01 2.24
N ALA A 118 -1.54 -1.64 3.45
CA ALA A 118 -1.06 -2.26 4.68
C ALA A 118 -1.55 -3.71 4.88
N LYS A 119 -2.79 -4.00 4.45
CA LYS A 119 -3.36 -5.35 4.48
C LYS A 119 -2.75 -6.27 3.43
N ASN A 120 -2.09 -5.72 2.41
CA ASN A 120 -1.42 -6.52 1.39
C ASN A 120 -0.45 -7.53 2.05
N PRO A 121 -0.65 -8.85 1.86
CA PRO A 121 0.15 -9.88 2.52
C PRO A 121 1.52 -10.09 1.87
N PHE A 122 1.77 -9.45 0.73
CA PHE A 122 2.93 -9.70 -0.12
C PHE A 122 4.07 -8.72 0.14
N TYR A 123 3.74 -7.45 0.39
CA TYR A 123 4.70 -6.40 0.74
C TYR A 123 3.97 -5.21 1.38
N SER A 124 4.61 -4.57 2.34
CA SER A 124 4.14 -3.30 2.92
C SER A 124 4.91 -2.15 2.27
N GLU A 125 4.24 -1.32 1.47
CA GLU A 125 4.84 -0.12 0.87
C GLU A 125 4.94 1.00 1.90
N LYS A 126 5.91 0.86 2.82
CA LYS A 126 6.15 1.79 3.94
C LYS A 126 6.23 3.25 3.48
N ASP A 127 7.07 3.54 2.47
CA ASP A 127 7.25 4.90 1.95
C ASP A 127 5.96 5.47 1.37
N TRP A 128 5.13 4.60 0.79
CA TRP A 128 3.90 4.97 0.14
C TRP A 128 2.79 5.29 1.14
N ILE A 129 2.62 4.43 2.14
CA ILE A 129 1.72 4.68 3.26
C ILE A 129 2.10 6.01 3.92
N LYS A 130 3.41 6.25 4.17
CA LYS A 130 3.90 7.50 4.76
C LYS A 130 3.56 8.71 3.90
N ARG A 131 3.66 8.58 2.57
CA ARG A 131 3.30 9.65 1.61
C ARG A 131 1.80 9.97 1.61
N ILE A 132 0.94 8.97 1.42
CA ILE A 132 -0.52 9.17 1.41
C ILE A 132 -0.99 9.73 2.77
N LEU A 133 -0.43 9.22 3.86
CA LEU A 133 -0.74 9.71 5.19
C LEU A 133 -0.31 11.18 5.37
N GLY A 134 0.91 11.55 4.93
CA GLY A 134 1.37 12.93 4.94
C GLY A 134 0.45 13.87 4.14
N ASP A 135 0.01 13.43 2.97
CA ASP A 135 -0.93 14.15 2.12
C ASP A 135 -2.32 14.32 2.80
N ALA A 136 -2.83 13.27 3.45
CA ALA A 136 -4.08 13.32 4.21
C ALA A 136 -4.00 14.27 5.41
N ILE A 137 -2.89 14.22 6.16
CA ILE A 137 -2.63 15.14 7.29
C ILE A 137 -2.59 16.59 6.83
N TYR A 138 -1.95 16.85 5.69
CA TYR A 138 -1.89 18.21 5.14
C TYR A 138 -3.26 18.74 4.74
N ARG A 139 -4.16 17.87 4.25
CA ARG A 139 -5.52 18.23 3.84
C ARG A 139 -6.53 18.28 4.97
N SER A 140 -6.28 17.62 6.10
CA SER A 140 -7.15 17.60 7.28
C SER A 140 -7.41 19.01 7.79
N LYS A 141 -8.69 19.40 7.84
CA LYS A 141 -9.09 20.76 8.28
C LYS A 141 -9.81 20.75 9.62
N ASP A 142 -10.50 19.67 9.96
CA ASP A 142 -11.31 19.56 11.16
C ASP A 142 -10.90 18.39 12.05
N ASN A 143 -11.59 18.26 13.18
CA ASN A 143 -11.31 17.21 14.16
C ASN A 143 -11.78 15.82 13.69
N GLU A 144 -12.80 15.74 12.82
CA GLU A 144 -13.29 14.45 12.29
C GLU A 144 -12.23 13.82 11.38
N ASP A 145 -11.68 14.62 10.47
CA ASP A 145 -10.57 14.25 9.60
C ASP A 145 -9.36 13.75 10.40
N LYS A 146 -8.99 14.46 11.46
CA LYS A 146 -7.88 14.06 12.34
C LYS A 146 -8.16 12.74 13.03
N GLU A 147 -9.38 12.53 13.51
CA GLU A 147 -9.79 11.31 14.19
C GLU A 147 -9.70 10.10 13.25
N LYS A 148 -10.18 10.24 12.01
CA LYS A 148 -10.04 9.21 10.98
C LYS A 148 -8.57 8.85 10.73
N ILE A 149 -7.68 9.84 10.63
CA ILE A 149 -6.24 9.63 10.45
C ILE A 149 -5.62 8.91 11.67
N ILE A 150 -5.94 9.35 12.89
CA ILE A 150 -5.43 8.72 14.12
C ILE A 150 -5.86 7.25 14.20
N ASN A 151 -7.14 6.96 13.93
CA ASN A 151 -7.66 5.58 13.90
C ASN A 151 -6.94 4.71 12.84
N CYS A 152 -6.59 5.29 11.70
CA CYS A 152 -5.77 4.61 10.69
C CYS A 152 -4.39 4.24 11.24
N ILE A 153 -3.73 5.14 11.97
CA ILE A 153 -2.41 4.87 12.58
C ILE A 153 -2.50 3.79 13.65
N VAL A 154 -3.51 3.84 14.53
CA VAL A 154 -3.76 2.82 15.55
C VAL A 154 -3.90 1.45 14.89
N LEU A 155 -4.70 1.37 13.82
CA LEU A 155 -4.86 0.15 13.04
C LEU A 155 -3.51 -0.34 12.45
N LEU A 156 -2.67 0.55 11.91
CA LEU A 156 -1.35 0.18 11.41
C LEU A 156 -0.43 -0.37 12.52
N CYS A 157 -0.48 0.21 13.72
CA CYS A 157 0.26 -0.27 14.88
C CYS A 157 -0.22 -1.68 15.27
N ASN A 158 -1.53 -1.89 15.33
CA ASN A 158 -2.17 -3.15 15.69
C ASN A 158 -1.93 -4.29 14.68
N MET A 159 -1.63 -3.97 13.42
CA MET A 159 -1.31 -4.99 12.42
C MET A 159 -0.01 -5.75 12.74
N GLY A 160 0.89 -5.22 13.56
CA GLY A 160 2.17 -5.86 13.91
C GLY A 160 3.13 -6.10 12.73
N LYS A 161 2.85 -5.51 11.56
CA LYS A 161 3.63 -5.68 10.32
C LYS A 161 4.77 -4.68 10.16
N PHE A 162 4.75 -3.61 10.94
CA PHE A 162 5.66 -2.48 10.78
C PHE A 162 6.66 -2.40 11.93
N GLU A 163 7.90 -2.07 11.62
CA GLU A 163 8.94 -1.87 12.62
C GLU A 163 8.72 -0.58 13.41
N ASN A 164 9.11 -0.59 14.69
CA ASN A 164 8.96 0.55 15.59
C ASN A 164 9.49 1.89 15.02
N PRO A 165 10.68 1.98 14.37
CA PRO A 165 11.15 3.25 13.82
C PRO A 165 10.19 3.87 12.79
N TYR A 166 9.58 3.03 11.95
CA TYR A 166 8.62 3.49 10.96
C TYR A 166 7.31 3.98 11.59
N LEU A 167 6.81 3.26 12.59
CA LEU A 167 5.61 3.67 13.33
C LEU A 167 5.85 4.99 14.09
N ILE A 168 7.04 5.16 14.67
CA ILE A 168 7.44 6.42 15.32
C ILE A 168 7.38 7.57 14.32
N ASP A 169 7.95 7.42 13.12
CA ASP A 169 7.92 8.44 12.08
C ASP A 169 6.50 8.86 11.67
N ILE A 170 5.58 7.89 11.58
CA ILE A 170 4.18 8.13 11.28
C ILE A 170 3.47 8.88 12.40
N ILE A 171 3.70 8.47 13.65
CA ILE A 171 3.09 9.12 14.81
C ILE A 171 3.54 10.58 14.89
N LYS A 172 4.84 10.86 14.65
CA LYS A 172 5.37 12.23 14.58
C LYS A 172 4.67 13.11 13.54
N LEU A 173 4.32 12.54 12.38
CA LEU A 173 3.64 13.31 11.32
C LEU A 173 2.27 13.84 11.78
N VAL A 174 1.55 13.08 12.60
CA VAL A 174 0.22 13.45 13.11
C VAL A 174 0.28 14.26 14.40
N SER A 175 1.22 13.95 15.28
CA SER A 175 1.35 14.58 16.61
C SER A 175 1.98 15.99 16.54
N LYS A 176 1.39 16.88 15.75
CA LYS A 176 1.83 18.29 15.63
C LYS A 176 1.49 19.13 16.86
N SER A 177 0.60 18.65 17.72
CA SER A 177 0.29 19.24 19.02
C SER A 177 0.36 18.19 20.12
N ARG A 178 0.54 18.64 21.37
CA ARG A 178 0.47 17.77 22.55
C ARG A 178 -0.89 17.07 22.68
N GLU A 179 -1.96 17.73 22.26
CA GLU A 179 -3.32 17.16 22.29
C GLU A 179 -3.47 16.00 21.29
N ASP A 180 -3.00 16.17 20.05
CA ASP A 180 -3.03 15.10 19.04
C ASP A 180 -2.22 13.87 19.50
N TYR A 181 -1.09 14.10 20.18
CA TYR A 181 -0.30 13.04 20.80
C TYR A 181 -1.04 12.32 21.92
N LEU A 182 -1.60 13.06 22.88
CA LEU A 182 -2.31 12.46 24.02
C LEU A 182 -3.52 11.63 23.57
N ARG A 183 -4.25 12.11 22.55
CA ARG A 183 -5.35 11.35 21.93
C ARG A 183 -4.85 10.04 21.31
N LEU A 184 -3.76 10.08 20.56
CA LEU A 184 -3.18 8.89 19.93
C LEU A 184 -2.66 7.89 20.97
N VAL A 185 -2.03 8.36 22.05
CA VAL A 185 -1.58 7.51 23.17
C VAL A 185 -2.78 6.85 23.86
N HIS A 186 -3.83 7.61 24.16
CA HIS A 186 -5.03 7.09 24.81
C HIS A 186 -5.62 5.91 24.03
N LEU A 187 -5.78 6.06 22.71
CA LEU A 187 -6.29 5.00 21.83
C LEU A 187 -5.33 3.80 21.71
N LEU A 188 -4.01 4.01 21.80
CA LEU A 188 -3.03 2.91 21.81
C LEU A 188 -2.94 2.18 23.17
N THR A 189 -3.34 2.82 24.27
CA THR A 189 -3.35 2.22 25.62
C THR A 189 -4.59 1.42 25.94
N ASP A 190 -5.74 1.74 25.35
CA ASP A 190 -7.01 1.03 25.61
C ASP A 190 -6.99 -0.43 25.11
N GLU A 191 -6.05 -0.78 24.20
CA GLU A 191 -5.85 -2.16 23.73
C GLU A 191 -4.66 -2.84 24.44
N ASN A 192 -4.90 -3.39 25.64
CA ASN A 192 -4.05 -4.39 26.33
C ASN A 192 -2.57 -4.02 26.60
N ASN A 193 -2.21 -2.72 26.66
CA ASN A 193 -0.81 -2.26 26.86
C ASN A 193 0.20 -2.77 25.80
N THR A 194 -0.27 -3.23 24.65
CA THR A 194 0.56 -3.89 23.63
C THR A 194 1.61 -2.94 23.03
N HIS A 195 1.37 -1.64 23.09
CA HIS A 195 2.20 -0.60 22.47
C HIS A 195 3.04 0.23 23.44
N LEU A 196 3.19 -0.21 24.71
CA LEU A 196 3.86 0.57 25.76
C LEU A 196 5.27 1.03 25.37
N ASN A 197 6.04 0.18 24.67
CA ASN A 197 7.39 0.51 24.19
C ASN A 197 7.39 1.53 23.06
N LEU A 198 6.36 1.52 22.19
CA LEU A 198 6.19 2.50 21.14
C LEU A 198 5.81 3.86 21.75
N ILE A 199 4.85 3.86 22.68
CA ILE A 199 4.39 5.05 23.41
C ILE A 199 5.56 5.74 24.13
N LYS A 200 6.35 5.00 24.92
CA LYS A 200 7.51 5.56 25.65
C LYS A 200 8.55 6.20 24.72
N LYS A 201 8.79 5.61 23.55
CA LYS A 201 9.74 6.15 22.56
C LYS A 201 9.23 7.43 21.90
N VAL A 202 7.93 7.53 21.66
CA VAL A 202 7.31 8.76 21.14
C VAL A 202 7.24 9.82 22.25
N GLU A 203 6.97 9.44 23.50
CA GLU A 203 6.90 10.34 24.65
C GLU A 203 8.23 11.07 24.88
N PHE A 204 9.34 10.33 24.83
CA PHE A 204 10.68 10.91 24.91
C PHE A 204 10.92 11.97 23.82
N PHE A 205 10.36 11.78 22.62
CA PHE A 205 10.51 12.73 21.53
C PHE A 205 9.65 13.98 21.72
N ILE A 206 8.36 13.81 22.03
CA ILE A 206 7.41 14.91 22.28
C ILE A 206 7.92 15.78 23.43
N ASN A 207 8.38 15.17 24.51
CA ASN A 207 8.92 15.89 25.66
C ASN A 207 10.25 16.59 25.39
N ASN A 208 10.94 16.32 24.28
CA ASN A 208 12.15 17.05 23.86
C ASN A 208 11.87 18.10 22.77
N GLU A 209 10.84 17.92 21.93
CA GLU A 209 10.46 18.91 20.91
C GLU A 209 9.54 20.02 21.45
N PHE A 210 8.66 19.72 22.41
CA PHE A 210 7.72 20.71 22.97
C PHE A 210 8.20 21.39 24.26
N THR A 211 9.36 21.01 24.80
CA THR A 211 10.00 21.67 25.96
C THR A 211 10.88 22.85 25.59
N ILE A 212 10.99 23.21 24.32
CA ILE A 212 11.55 24.50 23.92
C ILE A 212 10.40 25.46 23.65
N LYS A 213 9.86 26.04 24.71
CA LYS A 213 9.28 27.39 24.77
C LYS A 213 9.17 27.84 26.21
#